data_AF-A0A1H8GYE1-F1
#
_entry.id   AF-A0A1H8GYE1-F1
#
_cell.length_a   1.000
_cell.length_b   1.000
_cell.length_c   1.000
_cell.angle_alpha   90.00
_cell.angle_beta   90.00
_cell.angle_gamma   90.00
#
_symmetry.space_group_name_H-M   'P 1'
#
loop_
_entity.id
_entity.type
_entity.pdbx_description
1 polymer ?
#
loop_
_entity_poly.entity_id
_entity_poly.type
_entity_poly.pdbx_seq_one_letter_code
_entity_poly.pdbx_strand_id
1 'polypeptide(L)'
;MTQTTEHTELRESVSLDRPWVTLVWDDPVNLMSYVAYVFRSYFGVTAKQAERLMLQVHNNGRAVVATGNRESMERHVEAMHGYGLMATLAKADE
;
A
#
# COMPACT_ATOMS: atom_id res chain seq x y z
N MET A 1 -24.10 -39.43 36.88
CA MET A 1 -23.14 -38.32 36.98
C MET A 1 -21.95 -38.63 36.09
N THR A 2 -21.90 -38.06 34.89
CA THR A 2 -20.64 -37.83 34.18
C THR A 2 -20.82 -36.57 33.34
N GLN A 3 -19.88 -35.65 33.52
CA GLN A 3 -19.97 -34.23 33.29
C GLN A 3 -19.57 -33.89 31.84
N THR A 4 -20.29 -32.95 31.24
CA THR A 4 -20.03 -32.34 29.93
C THR A 4 -18.61 -31.75 29.85
N THR A 5 -17.94 -31.88 28.71
CA THR A 5 -16.85 -30.97 28.36
C THR A 5 -16.88 -30.71 26.85
N GLU A 6 -17.66 -29.71 26.45
CA GLU A 6 -17.45 -28.98 25.20
C GLU A 6 -16.17 -28.17 25.37
N HIS A 7 -15.19 -28.34 24.48
CA HIS A 7 -14.02 -27.47 24.38
C HIS A 7 -13.96 -26.88 22.98
N THR A 8 -14.83 -25.89 22.74
CA THR A 8 -14.67 -25.00 21.59
C THR A 8 -13.61 -23.97 21.97
N GLU A 9 -12.35 -24.26 21.67
CA GLU A 9 -11.28 -23.26 21.74
C GLU A 9 -11.38 -22.31 20.55
N LEU A 10 -12.36 -21.42 20.59
CA LEU A 10 -12.37 -20.19 19.80
C LEU A 10 -11.23 -19.31 20.32
N ARG A 11 -10.02 -19.54 19.81
CA ARG A 11 -8.97 -18.51 19.85
C ARG A 11 -9.32 -17.44 18.82
N GLU A 12 -10.32 -16.62 19.14
CA GLU A 12 -10.45 -15.29 18.53
C GLU A 12 -9.29 -14.44 19.06
N SER A 13 -8.12 -14.58 18.46
CA SER A 13 -7.15 -13.49 18.48
C SER A 13 -7.78 -12.36 17.68
N VAL A 14 -8.35 -11.36 18.36
CA VAL A 14 -8.69 -10.07 17.75
C VAL A 14 -7.37 -9.38 17.41
N SER A 15 -6.70 -9.87 16.36
CA SER A 15 -5.71 -9.08 15.64
C SER A 15 -6.52 -7.96 15.02
N LEU A 16 -6.36 -6.72 15.53
CA LEU A 16 -6.71 -5.55 14.73
C LEU A 16 -6.08 -5.78 13.36
N ASP A 17 -6.92 -5.96 12.33
CA ASP A 17 -6.43 -6.42 11.04
C ASP A 17 -5.46 -5.35 10.52
N ARG A 18 -4.21 -5.75 10.29
CA ARG A 18 -3.15 -4.79 9.97
C ARG A 18 -3.52 -4.03 8.70
N PRO A 19 -3.30 -2.71 8.64
CA PRO A 19 -3.67 -1.94 7.47
C PRO A 19 -2.85 -2.42 6.26
N TRP A 20 -3.48 -2.33 5.10
CA TRP A 20 -2.85 -2.59 3.82
C TRP A 20 -2.17 -1.33 3.32
N VAL A 21 -1.14 -1.51 2.49
CA VAL A 21 -0.40 -0.42 1.86
C VAL A 21 -0.33 -0.61 0.35
N THR A 22 -0.35 0.51 -0.37
CA THR A 22 -0.01 0.56 -1.80
C THR A 22 1.46 0.95 -1.94
N LEU A 23 2.24 0.08 -2.57
CA LEU A 23 3.64 0.28 -2.89
C LEU A 23 3.78 0.64 -4.37
N VAL A 24 4.57 1.67 -4.68
CA VAL A 24 5.01 1.99 -6.04
C VAL A 24 6.48 1.67 -6.16
N TRP A 25 6.87 1.01 -7.25
CA TRP A 25 8.22 0.51 -7.50
C TRP A 25 8.95 1.36 -8.53
N ASP A 26 10.28 1.36 -8.45
CA ASP A 26 11.14 1.99 -9.44
C ASP A 26 11.13 1.19 -10.73
N ASP A 27 11.16 1.89 -11.87
CA ASP A 27 11.18 1.29 -13.19
C ASP A 27 12.01 2.13 -14.17
N PRO A 28 12.59 1.53 -15.22
CA PRO A 28 13.47 2.24 -16.14
C PRO A 28 12.72 3.04 -17.22
N VAL A 29 11.38 3.04 -17.23
CA VAL A 29 10.55 3.61 -18.30
C VAL A 29 10.02 4.99 -17.91
N ASN A 30 9.53 5.14 -16.68
CA ASN A 30 8.89 6.35 -16.21
C ASN A 30 9.91 7.39 -15.71
N LEU A 31 9.76 8.63 -16.18
CA LEU A 31 10.57 9.74 -15.70
C LEU A 31 10.19 10.12 -14.27
N MET A 32 11.18 10.51 -13.45
CA MET A 32 10.97 11.06 -12.10
C MET A 32 9.91 12.18 -12.06
N SER A 33 9.97 13.10 -13.03
CA SER A 33 9.01 14.21 -13.13
C SER A 33 7.58 13.72 -13.37
N TYR A 34 7.41 12.61 -14.10
CA TYR A 34 6.12 11.99 -14.34
C TYR A 34 5.59 11.30 -13.08
N VAL A 35 6.43 10.52 -12.39
CA VAL A 35 6.07 9.87 -11.12
C VAL A 35 5.62 10.91 -10.08
N ALA A 36 6.38 12.00 -9.91
CA ALA A 36 5.99 13.10 -9.03
C ALA A 36 4.69 13.80 -9.46
N TYR A 37 4.45 13.93 -10.76
CA TYR A 37 3.19 14.46 -11.29
C TYR A 37 2.00 13.54 -10.95
N VAL A 38 2.14 12.23 -11.11
CA VAL A 38 1.09 11.26 -10.77
C VAL A 38 0.78 11.32 -9.28
N PHE A 39 1.80 11.37 -8.42
CA PHE A 39 1.58 11.46 -6.97
C PHE A 39 0.79 12.71 -6.58
N ARG A 40 1.13 13.87 -7.13
CA ARG A 40 0.36 15.10 -6.90
C ARG A 40 -1.06 15.02 -7.43
N SER A 41 -1.21 14.52 -8.66
CA SER A 41 -2.50 14.57 -9.38
C SER A 41 -3.51 13.59 -8.81
N TYR A 42 -3.07 12.38 -8.46
CA TYR A 42 -3.95 11.32 -7.99
C TYR A 42 -4.12 11.33 -6.46
N PHE A 43 -3.04 11.40 -5.69
CA PHE A 43 -3.11 11.39 -4.22
C PHE A 43 -3.31 12.79 -3.62
N GLY A 44 -3.28 13.86 -4.43
CA GLY A 44 -3.49 15.22 -3.95
C GLY A 44 -2.38 15.75 -3.02
N VAL A 45 -1.22 15.08 -2.98
CA VAL A 45 -0.12 15.49 -2.10
C VAL A 45 0.56 16.77 -2.60
N THR A 46 1.21 17.50 -1.68
CA THR A 46 1.97 18.69 -2.04
C THR A 46 3.13 18.37 -2.97
N ALA A 47 3.62 19.36 -3.74
CA ALA A 47 4.76 19.15 -4.64
C ALA A 47 6.00 18.62 -3.91
N LYS A 48 6.30 19.17 -2.72
CA LYS A 48 7.40 18.72 -1.87
C LYS A 48 7.25 17.26 -1.42
N GLN A 49 6.03 16.84 -1.08
CA GLN A 49 5.78 15.46 -0.66
C GLN A 49 5.87 14.48 -1.84
N ALA A 50 5.36 14.86 -3.01
CA ALA A 50 5.49 14.05 -4.21
C ALA A 50 6.95 13.88 -4.64
N GLU A 51 7.75 14.95 -4.59
CA GLU A 51 9.19 14.87 -4.84
C GLU A 51 9.89 13.93 -3.86
N ARG A 52 9.56 14.03 -2.56
CA ARG A 52 10.09 13.10 -1.55
C ARG A 52 9.71 11.64 -1.84
N LEU A 53 8.45 11.36 -2.15
CA LEU A 53 8.00 9.99 -2.46
C LEU A 53 8.65 9.46 -3.72
N MET A 54 8.77 10.29 -4.77
CA MET A 54 9.47 9.93 -6.00
C MET A 54 10.93 9.60 -5.71
N LEU A 55 11.63 10.41 -4.93
CA LEU A 55 13.01 10.13 -4.54
C LEU A 55 13.13 8.85 -3.71
N GLN A 56 12.11 8.49 -2.93
CA GLN A 56 12.09 7.18 -2.24
C GLN A 56 11.96 6.03 -3.22
N VAL A 57 11.07 6.14 -4.22
CA VAL A 57 10.97 5.16 -5.30
C VAL A 57 12.33 4.99 -5.96
N HIS A 58 12.94 6.07 -6.44
CA HIS A 58 14.20 6.00 -7.18
C HIS A 58 15.38 5.45 -6.35
N ASN A 59 15.56 5.94 -5.12
CA ASN A 59 16.74 5.58 -4.33
C ASN A 59 16.59 4.24 -3.61
N ASN A 60 15.37 3.87 -3.22
CA ASN A 60 15.11 2.67 -2.40
C ASN A 60 14.43 1.55 -3.20
N GLY A 61 14.16 1.76 -4.48
CA GLY A 61 13.45 0.83 -5.37
C GLY A 61 11.93 0.79 -5.16
N ARG A 62 11.41 1.38 -4.06
CA ARG A 62 9.96 1.44 -3.76
C ARG A 62 9.60 2.53 -2.75
N ALA A 63 8.34 2.95 -2.77
CA ALA A 63 7.74 3.80 -1.73
C ALA A 63 6.30 3.39 -1.40
N VAL A 64 5.92 3.53 -0.12
CA VAL A 64 4.52 3.45 0.31
C VAL A 64 3.84 4.77 -0.03
N VAL A 65 2.79 4.72 -0.85
CA VAL A 65 2.07 5.92 -1.31
C VAL A 65 0.70 6.09 -0.65
N ALA A 66 0.12 5.00 -0.12
CA ALA A 66 -1.14 5.01 0.61
C ALA A 66 -1.20 3.90 1.66
N THR A 67 -2.05 4.06 2.66
CA THR A 67 -2.32 3.06 3.72
C THR A 67 -3.80 3.08 4.08
N GLY A 68 -4.42 1.91 4.25
CA GLY A 68 -5.84 1.82 4.61
C GLY A 68 -6.39 0.40 4.57
N ASN A 69 -7.71 0.29 4.34
CA ASN A 69 -8.34 -1.01 4.12
C ASN A 69 -7.93 -1.61 2.77
N ARG A 70 -8.06 -2.93 2.64
CA ARG A 70 -7.62 -3.68 1.47
C ARG A 70 -8.20 -3.15 0.16
N GLU A 71 -9.51 -2.97 0.12
CA GLU A 71 -10.25 -2.56 -1.09
C GLU A 71 -9.81 -1.19 -1.60
N SER A 72 -9.61 -0.22 -0.69
CA SER A 72 -9.11 1.10 -1.05
C SER A 72 -7.70 1.05 -1.62
N MET A 73 -6.83 0.19 -1.07
CA MET A 73 -5.46 0.05 -1.55
C MET A 73 -5.39 -0.70 -2.88
N GLU A 74 -6.27 -1.68 -3.12
CA GLU A 74 -6.44 -2.34 -4.42
C GLU A 74 -6.84 -1.33 -5.52
N ARG A 75 -7.80 -0.43 -5.21
CA ARG A 75 -8.17 0.67 -6.12
C ARG A 75 -6.99 1.61 -6.44
N HIS A 76 -6.12 1.88 -5.48
CA HIS A 76 -4.92 2.67 -5.74
C HIS A 76 -3.91 1.92 -6.61
N VAL A 77 -3.71 0.61 -6.39
CA VAL A 77 -2.84 -0.22 -7.25
C VAL A 77 -3.34 -0.20 -8.69
N GLU A 78 -4.64 -0.44 -8.90
CA GLU A 78 -5.25 -0.39 -10.23
C GLU A 78 -5.06 0.97 -10.90
N ALA A 79 -5.27 2.06 -10.15
CA ALA A 79 -5.02 3.41 -10.68
C ALA A 79 -3.55 3.62 -11.05
N MET A 80 -2.60 3.18 -10.23
CA MET A 80 -1.16 3.29 -10.53
C MET A 80 -0.80 2.52 -11.81
N HIS A 81 -1.35 1.33 -12.01
CA HIS A 81 -1.21 0.59 -13.27
C HIS A 81 -1.83 1.34 -14.45
N GLY A 82 -2.97 2.00 -14.26
CA GLY A 82 -3.59 2.88 -15.25
C GLY A 82 -2.74 4.10 -15.62
N TYR A 83 -1.92 4.60 -14.70
CA TYR A 83 -0.88 5.61 -14.97
C TYR A 83 0.43 5.01 -15.52
N GLY A 84 0.49 3.69 -15.75
CA GLY A 84 1.70 3.02 -16.23
C GLY A 84 2.80 2.86 -15.17
N LEU A 85 2.48 3.05 -13.89
CA LEU A 85 3.41 2.85 -12.77
C LEU A 85 3.31 1.42 -12.24
N MET A 86 4.44 0.80 -11.91
CA MET A 86 4.44 -0.51 -11.27
C MET A 86 4.05 -0.38 -9.80
N ALA A 87 2.98 -1.06 -9.39
CA ALA A 87 2.49 -1.00 -8.01
C ALA A 87 2.02 -2.36 -7.49
N THR A 88 2.14 -2.57 -6.17
CA THR A 88 1.67 -3.78 -5.48
C THR A 88 0.99 -3.45 -4.16
N LEU A 89 0.25 -4.43 -3.65
CA LEU A 89 -0.42 -4.40 -2.35
C LEU A 89 0.41 -5.19 -1.33
N ALA A 90 0.57 -4.68 -0.10
CA ALA A 90 1.23 -5.39 1.00
C ALA A 90 0.56 -5.10 2.35
N LYS A 91 0.82 -5.91 3.39
CA LYS A 91 0.49 -5.53 4.77
C LYS A 91 1.57 -4.59 5.30
N ALA A 92 1.23 -3.62 6.15
CA ALA A 92 2.11 -2.52 6.58
C ALA A 92 3.42 -2.92 7.32
N ASP A 93 3.65 -4.20 7.61
CA ASP A 93 4.84 -4.72 8.31
C ASP A 93 5.72 -5.65 7.45
N GLU A 94 5.48 -5.73 6.13
CA GLU A 94 6.29 -6.46 5.12
C GLU A 94 7.04 -5.49 4.18
#